data_AF-A0A926IAU9-F1
#
_entry.id   AF-A0A926IAU9-F1
#
_cell.length_a   1.000
_cell.length_b   1.000
_cell.length_c   1.000
_cell.angle_alpha   90.00
_cell.angle_beta   90.00
_cell.angle_gamma   90.00
#
_symmetry.space_group_name_H-M   'P 1'
#
loop_
_entity.id
_entity.type
_entity.pdbx_description
1 polymer ?
#
loop_
_entity_poly.entity_id
_entity_poly.type
_entity_poly.pdbx_seq_one_letter_code
_entity_poly.pdbx_strand_id
1 'polypeptide(L)'
;MKREEAETMILAAIQERTGNLVEDKDTHLLSGAIPIPLVDWLYVFDALEQKTKLPVARVLEDHDYTVFTVRGLAGAICERWGE
;
A
#
# COMPACT_ATOMS: atom_id res chain seq x y z
N MET A 1 -5.56 -10.77 9.20
CA MET A 1 -5.94 -10.17 7.89
C MET A 1 -5.41 -11.04 6.77
N LYS A 2 -6.23 -11.38 5.76
CA LYS A 2 -5.75 -12.18 4.61
C LYS A 2 -5.05 -11.30 3.58
N ARG A 3 -4.10 -11.86 2.82
CA ARG A 3 -3.34 -11.10 1.82
C ARG A 3 -4.22 -10.45 0.76
N GLU A 4 -5.19 -11.18 0.22
CA GLU A 4 -6.12 -10.66 -0.81
C GLU A 4 -6.96 -9.48 -0.28
N GLU A 5 -7.31 -9.51 1.00
CA GLU A 5 -8.01 -8.42 1.68
C GLU A 5 -7.12 -7.18 1.80
N ALA A 6 -5.86 -7.37 2.21
CA ALA A 6 -4.88 -6.29 2.27
C ALA A 6 -4.63 -5.65 0.89
N GLU A 7 -4.46 -6.47 -0.16
CA GLU A 7 -4.31 -5.99 -1.53
C GLU A 7 -5.53 -5.17 -1.98
N THR A 8 -6.74 -5.63 -1.65
CA THR A 8 -7.99 -4.93 -1.97
C THR A 8 -8.06 -3.58 -1.26
N MET A 9 -7.67 -3.52 0.02
CA MET A 9 -7.63 -2.28 0.79
C MET A 9 -6.61 -1.28 0.22
N ILE A 10 -5.43 -1.75 -0.17
CA ILE A 10 -4.38 -0.92 -0.79
C ILE A 10 -4.88 -0.33 -2.10
N LEU A 11 -5.43 -1.15 -2.99
CA LEU A 11 -5.96 -0.69 -4.28
C LEU A 11 -7.08 0.35 -4.09
N ALA A 12 -8.01 0.08 -3.18
CA ALA A 12 -9.09 1.01 -2.87
C ALA A 12 -8.54 2.34 -2.30
N ALA A 13 -7.55 2.30 -1.40
CA ALA A 13 -6.95 3.51 -0.85
C ALA A 13 -6.21 4.34 -1.91
N ILE A 14 -5.49 3.69 -2.83
CA ILE A 14 -4.82 4.36 -3.95
C ILE A 14 -5.86 5.04 -4.85
N GLN A 15 -6.91 4.32 -5.23
CA GLN A 15 -7.96 4.84 -6.09
C GLN A 15 -8.71 6.00 -5.43
N GLU A 16 -9.09 5.86 -4.15
CA GLU A 16 -9.83 6.89 -3.41
C GLU A 16 -9.03 8.19 -3.22
N ARG A 17 -7.71 8.09 -3.02
CA ARG A 17 -6.87 9.26 -2.72
C ARG A 17 -6.24 9.89 -3.94
N THR A 18 -5.93 9.10 -4.96
CA THR A 18 -5.17 9.59 -6.13
C THR A 18 -5.99 9.57 -7.42
N GLY A 19 -7.12 8.87 -7.46
CA GLY A 19 -7.90 8.64 -8.67
C GLY A 19 -7.27 7.66 -9.67
N ASN A 20 -6.08 7.14 -9.38
CA ASN A 20 -5.37 6.21 -10.27
C ASN A 20 -5.76 4.76 -10.02
N LEU A 21 -5.79 3.98 -11.09
CA LEU A 21 -5.96 2.53 -11.05
C LEU A 21 -4.60 1.85 -11.17
N VAL A 22 -4.37 0.83 -10.34
CA VAL A 22 -3.18 -0.02 -10.40
C VAL A 22 -3.63 -1.40 -10.84
N GLU A 23 -3.33 -1.75 -12.08
CA GLU A 23 -3.74 -3.04 -12.66
C GLU A 23 -2.74 -4.15 -12.31
N ASP A 24 -1.45 -3.86 -12.41
CA ASP A 24 -0.38 -4.79 -12.05
C ASP A 24 0.06 -4.58 -10.60
N LYS A 25 -0.20 -5.59 -9.76
CA LYS A 25 0.11 -5.60 -8.33
C LYS A 25 1.61 -5.72 -8.04
N ASP A 26 2.42 -6.12 -9.02
CA ASP A 26 3.88 -6.23 -8.92
C ASP A 26 4.60 -4.97 -9.44
N THR A 27 3.86 -4.02 -10.03
CA THR A 27 4.43 -2.74 -10.46
C THR A 27 4.91 -1.94 -9.25
N HIS A 28 6.12 -1.39 -9.35
CA HIS A 28 6.70 -0.55 -8.32
C HIS A 28 5.94 0.79 -8.24
N LEU A 29 5.31 1.05 -7.09
CA LEU A 29 4.38 2.16 -6.87
C LEU A 29 5.07 3.54 -6.90
N LEU A 30 6.35 3.60 -6.52
CA LEU A 30 7.15 4.82 -6.64
C LEU A 30 7.83 4.99 -8.02
N SER A 31 7.55 4.09 -8.97
CA SER A 31 8.04 4.28 -10.34
C SER A 31 7.21 5.36 -11.04
N GLY A 32 7.78 5.95 -12.09
CA GLY A 32 7.04 6.88 -12.96
C GLY A 32 5.95 6.23 -13.82
N ALA A 33 5.69 4.92 -13.66
CA ALA A 33 4.67 4.21 -14.42
C ALA A 33 3.24 4.58 -13.98
N ILE A 34 3.08 5.00 -12.72
CA ILE A 34 1.81 5.48 -12.18
C ILE A 34 2.01 6.96 -11.86
N PRO A 35 1.19 7.88 -12.41
CA PRO A 35 1.39 9.32 -12.26
C PRO A 35 0.92 9.82 -10.89
N ILE A 36 1.44 9.24 -9.80
CA ILE A 36 1.14 9.63 -8.42
C ILE A 36 2.34 10.41 -7.86
N PRO A 37 2.15 11.69 -7.49
CA PRO A 37 3.16 12.46 -6.77
C PRO A 37 3.62 11.76 -5.49
N LEU A 38 4.92 11.87 -5.15
CA LEU A 38 5.47 11.21 -3.97
C LEU A 38 4.72 11.58 -2.67
N VAL A 39 4.30 12.84 -2.55
CA VAL A 39 3.56 13.35 -1.38
C VAL A 39 2.19 12.70 -1.21
N ASP A 40 1.55 12.26 -2.30
CA ASP A 40 0.21 11.70 -2.25
C ASP A 40 0.17 10.31 -1.59
N TRP A 41 1.30 9.60 -1.59
CA TRP A 41 1.45 8.34 -0.86
C TRP A 41 1.23 8.51 0.64
N LEU A 42 1.55 9.68 1.22
CA LEU A 42 1.27 9.95 2.64
C LEU A 42 -0.24 9.87 2.93
N TYR A 43 -1.09 10.36 2.02
CA TYR A 43 -2.55 10.28 2.16
C TYR A 43 -3.09 8.88 1.90
N VAL A 44 -2.42 8.09 1.04
CA VAL A 44 -2.73 6.66 0.85
C VAL A 44 -2.47 5.88 2.14
N PHE A 45 -1.32 6.09 2.77
CA PHE A 45 -1.01 5.47 4.06
C PHE A 45 -1.99 5.91 5.14
N ASP A 46 -2.25 7.21 5.28
CA ASP A 46 -3.26 7.72 6.23
C ASP A 46 -4.65 7.06 6.02
N ALA A 47 -5.09 6.90 4.78
CA ALA A 47 -6.35 6.20 4.48
C ALA A 47 -6.33 4.73 4.92
N LEU A 48 -5.22 4.03 4.71
CA LEU A 48 -5.06 2.64 5.14
C LEU A 48 -5.07 2.51 6.66
N GLU A 49 -4.38 3.39 7.37
CA GLU A 49 -4.35 3.41 8.84
C GLU A 49 -5.73 3.71 9.42
N GLN A 50 -6.48 4.65 8.81
CA GLN A 50 -7.85 4.95 9.22
C GLN A 50 -8.80 3.76 9.06
N LYS A 51 -8.64 2.96 7.99
CA LYS A 51 -9.46 1.78 7.70
C LYS A 51 -9.09 0.58 8.57
N THR A 52 -7.79 0.30 8.70
CA THR A 52 -7.29 -0.89 9.40
C THR A 52 -7.15 -0.68 10.91
N LYS A 53 -7.07 0.57 11.37
CA LYS A 53 -6.67 0.95 12.74
C LYS A 53 -5.27 0.45 13.12
N LEU A 54 -4.44 0.14 12.13
CA LEU A 54 -3.05 -0.27 12.29
C LEU A 54 -2.12 0.83 11.81
N PRO A 55 -0.92 0.98 12.39
CA PRO A 55 0.08 1.93 11.92
C PRO A 55 0.81 1.37 10.69
N VAL A 56 0.09 1.24 9.58
CA VAL A 56 0.54 0.61 8.33
C VAL A 56 1.85 1.20 7.82
N ALA A 57 2.11 2.50 7.99
CA ALA A 57 3.37 3.10 7.56
C ALA A 57 4.60 2.48 8.24
N ARG A 58 4.45 1.85 9.41
CA ARG A 58 5.54 1.16 10.10
C ARG A 58 6.09 -0.05 9.36
N VAL A 59 5.39 -0.59 8.36
CA VAL A 59 5.99 -1.64 7.51
C VAL A 59 7.27 -1.14 6.84
N LEU A 60 7.38 0.17 6.60
CA LEU A 60 8.56 0.78 5.99
C LEU A 60 9.77 0.85 6.92
N GLU A 61 9.60 0.65 8.24
CA GLU A 61 10.71 0.67 9.21
C GLU A 61 11.63 -0.56 9.04
N ASP A 62 11.04 -1.71 8.69
CA ASP A 62 11.72 -3.01 8.65
C ASP A 62 11.94 -3.54 7.23
N HIS A 63 11.53 -2.79 6.21
CA HIS A 63 11.60 -3.21 4.80
C HIS A 63 12.33 -2.16 3.95
N ASP A 64 13.05 -2.62 2.94
CA ASP A 64 13.62 -1.74 1.93
C ASP A 64 12.58 -1.31 0.88
N TYR A 65 13.02 -0.54 -0.11
CA TYR A 65 12.17 0.00 -1.16
C TYR A 65 11.44 -1.08 -1.98
N THR A 66 11.88 -2.34 -1.97
CA THR A 66 11.25 -3.43 -2.75
C THR A 66 9.83 -3.75 -2.28
N VAL A 67 9.48 -3.35 -1.05
CA VAL A 67 8.12 -3.51 -0.50
C VAL A 67 7.08 -2.63 -1.20
N PHE A 68 7.50 -1.58 -1.93
CA PHE A 68 6.61 -0.62 -2.61
C PHE A 68 5.97 -1.18 -3.90
N THR A 69 5.36 -2.35 -3.79
CA THR A 69 4.37 -2.89 -4.74
C THR A 69 3.09 -3.19 -3.96
N VAL A 70 1.94 -3.34 -4.63
CA VAL A 70 0.70 -3.73 -3.93
C VAL A 70 0.90 -5.08 -3.25
N ARG A 71 1.52 -6.03 -3.97
CA ARG A 71 1.81 -7.37 -3.47
C ARG A 71 2.81 -7.38 -2.32
N GLY A 72 3.80 -6.49 -2.36
CA GLY A 72 4.84 -6.31 -1.33
C GLY A 72 4.27 -5.71 -0.05
N LEU A 73 3.57 -4.58 -0.16
CA LEU A 73 2.91 -3.92 0.97
C LEU A 73 1.90 -4.87 1.63
N ALA A 74 1.04 -5.54 0.86
CA ALA A 74 0.09 -6.51 1.41
C ALA A 74 0.81 -7.64 2.17
N GLY A 75 1.92 -8.14 1.62
CA GLY A 75 2.76 -9.13 2.27
C GLY A 75 3.29 -8.65 3.62
N ALA A 76 3.90 -7.46 3.64
CA ALA A 76 4.49 -6.88 4.85
C ALA A 76 3.44 -6.57 5.94
N ILE A 77 2.26 -6.07 5.56
CA ILE A 77 1.18 -5.82 6.53
C ILE A 77 0.66 -7.16 7.09
N CYS A 78 0.51 -8.19 6.26
CA CYS A 78 0.12 -9.53 6.71
C CYS A 78 1.21 -10.21 7.56
N GLU A 79 2.49 -10.03 7.26
CA GLU A 79 3.56 -10.60 8.08
C GLU A 79 3.59 -9.97 9.48
N ARG A 80 3.31 -8.66 9.56
CA ARG A 80 3.39 -7.92 10.83
C ARG A 80 2.12 -8.00 11.67
N TRP A 81 0.94 -8.08 11.05
CA TRP A 81 -0.36 -8.04 11.73
C TRP A 81 -1.38 -9.07 11.21
N GLY A 82 -0.98 -9.97 10.32
CA GLY A 82 -1.75 -11.16 10.00
C GLY A 82 -1.64 -12.21 11.11
N GLU A 83 -2.70 -12.98 11.30
CA GLU A 83 -2.70 -14.19 12.13
C GLU A 83 -2.23 -15.39 11.29
#